data_AF-C1GYP7-F1
#
_entry.id   AF-C1GYP7-F1
#
_cell.length_a   1.000
_cell.length_b   1.000
_cell.length_c   1.000
_cell.angle_alpha   90.00
_cell.angle_beta   90.00
_cell.angle_gamma   90.00
#
_symmetry.space_group_name_H-M   'P 1'
#
loop_
_entity.id
_entity.type
_entity.pdbx_description
1 polymer ?
#
loop_
_entity_poly.entity_id
_entity_poly.type
_entity_poly.pdbx_seq_one_letter_code
_entity_poly.pdbx_strand_id
1 'polypeptide(L)'
;MASISPDQLKVLEQTRQRLVQLTQSLASFINNINQSDPLPSWSSLQSQATIISNNLLNVSQQLTDHHDLFASLVAYPTPQFPGRTEASMLSQLLRTKLEPRVEDWVFQGLSMGNADATRLRTGLTEHQLAELWQWAPIEANMEARRRNWGGNYTLEEKEMGVKNVVTGLRRNLSEEESGSESGSEEGEGLEGAGMEVVSMQRRPGGSGVQFEISSAGHGPPAQLSTALSLEDVFRFMMTGAAPRGR
;
A
#
# COMPACT_ATOMS: atom_id res chain seq x y z
N MET A 1 36.39 -21.72 -11.79
CA MET A 1 35.15 -20.96 -11.56
C MET A 1 34.01 -21.94 -11.59
N ALA A 2 33.22 -22.05 -10.53
CA ALA A 2 32.07 -22.97 -10.52
C ALA A 2 31.14 -22.59 -11.69
N SER A 3 30.83 -23.53 -12.56
CA SER A 3 29.84 -23.33 -13.61
C SER A 3 28.49 -23.09 -12.96
N ILE A 4 27.80 -22.02 -13.36
CA ILE A 4 26.45 -21.73 -12.90
C ILE A 4 25.51 -22.90 -13.22
N SER A 5 24.70 -23.34 -12.25
CA SER A 5 23.74 -24.40 -12.50
C SER A 5 22.60 -23.90 -13.42
N PRO A 6 21.90 -24.77 -14.17
CA PRO A 6 20.78 -24.34 -15.00
C PRO A 6 19.65 -23.67 -14.18
N ASP A 7 19.46 -24.08 -12.92
CA ASP A 7 18.48 -23.47 -12.03
C ASP A 7 18.89 -22.06 -11.61
N GLN A 8 20.18 -21.84 -11.32
CA GLN A 8 20.72 -20.51 -11.02
C GLN A 8 20.62 -19.57 -12.22
N LEU A 9 20.84 -20.09 -13.44
CA LEU A 9 20.64 -19.33 -14.67
C LEU A 9 19.16 -18.93 -14.85
N LYS A 10 18.22 -19.82 -14.52
CA LYS A 10 16.79 -19.52 -14.55
C LYS A 10 16.42 -18.40 -13.58
N VAL A 11 16.99 -18.38 -12.38
CA VAL A 11 16.79 -17.30 -11.40
C VAL A 11 17.31 -15.96 -11.92
N LEU A 12 18.50 -15.94 -12.55
CA LEU A 12 19.04 -14.73 -13.18
C LEU A 12 18.13 -14.21 -14.29
N GLU A 13 17.63 -15.10 -15.16
CA GLU A 13 16.73 -14.71 -16.25
C GLU A 13 15.39 -14.19 -15.70
N GLN A 14 14.83 -14.83 -14.67
CA GLN A 14 13.64 -14.31 -14.00
C GLN A 14 13.88 -12.91 -13.42
N THR A 15 15.03 -12.68 -12.79
CA THR A 15 15.38 -11.38 -12.19
C THR A 15 15.52 -10.32 -13.28
N ARG A 16 16.16 -10.67 -14.39
CA ARG A 16 16.26 -9.81 -15.58
C ARG A 16 14.87 -9.43 -16.10
N GLN A 17 13.95 -10.37 -16.20
CA GLN A 17 12.58 -10.11 -16.66
C GLN A 17 11.84 -9.14 -15.72
N ARG A 18 12.01 -9.26 -14.40
CA ARG A 18 11.42 -8.30 -13.44
C ARG A 18 12.03 -6.90 -13.54
N LEU A 19 13.35 -6.80 -13.71
CA LEU A 19 14.02 -5.51 -13.93
C LEU A 19 13.56 -4.84 -15.23
N VAL A 20 13.34 -5.62 -16.30
CA VAL A 20 12.78 -5.11 -17.56
C VAL A 20 11.35 -4.61 -17.36
N GLN A 21 10.50 -5.34 -16.61
CA GLN A 21 9.14 -4.90 -16.27
C GLN A 21 9.15 -3.58 -15.49
N LEU A 22 10.03 -3.44 -14.48
CA LEU A 22 10.19 -2.20 -13.73
C LEU A 22 10.61 -1.05 -14.65
N THR A 23 11.61 -1.26 -15.50
CA THR A 23 12.10 -0.28 -16.48
C THR A 23 10.99 0.17 -17.43
N GLN A 24 10.18 -0.76 -17.93
CA GLN A 24 9.04 -0.45 -18.80
C GLN A 24 7.96 0.37 -18.06
N SER A 25 7.68 0.05 -16.78
CA SER A 25 6.73 0.83 -15.98
C SER A 25 7.20 2.26 -15.72
N LEU A 26 8.50 2.46 -15.50
CA LEU A 26 9.11 3.78 -15.35
C LEU A 26 9.09 4.56 -16.67
N ALA A 27 9.43 3.92 -17.79
CA ALA A 27 9.37 4.54 -19.11
C ALA A 27 7.93 4.98 -19.46
N SER A 28 6.94 4.14 -19.16
CA SER A 28 5.52 4.49 -19.33
C SER A 28 5.12 5.70 -18.48
N PHE A 29 5.57 5.76 -17.22
CA PHE A 29 5.32 6.89 -16.33
C PHE A 29 5.95 8.20 -16.82
N ILE A 30 7.21 8.14 -17.25
CA ILE A 30 7.91 9.29 -17.82
C ILE A 30 7.19 9.77 -19.09
N ASN A 31 6.79 8.86 -19.97
CA ASN A 31 6.03 9.21 -21.17
C ASN A 31 4.67 9.84 -20.83
N ASN A 32 3.98 9.32 -19.82
CA ASN A 32 2.69 9.85 -19.38
C ASN A 32 2.82 11.29 -18.85
N ILE A 33 3.84 11.58 -18.05
CA ILE A 33 4.15 12.92 -17.55
C ILE A 33 4.54 13.86 -18.71
N ASN A 34 5.38 13.41 -19.63
CA ASN A 34 5.87 14.26 -20.72
C ASN A 34 4.82 14.55 -21.78
N GLN A 35 3.83 13.67 -21.98
CA GLN A 35 2.80 13.83 -23.02
C GLN A 35 1.56 14.58 -22.54
N SER A 36 1.36 14.69 -21.23
CA SER A 36 0.19 15.36 -20.68
C SER A 36 0.55 16.79 -20.26
N ASP A 37 0.14 17.74 -21.10
CA ASP A 37 0.02 19.14 -20.72
C ASP A 37 -1.47 19.53 -20.80
N PRO A 38 -2.19 19.71 -19.68
CA PRO A 38 -1.70 19.74 -18.29
C PRO A 38 -1.37 18.34 -17.74
N LEU A 39 -0.67 18.31 -16.61
CA LEU A 39 -0.28 17.08 -15.88
C LEU A 39 -1.43 16.05 -15.79
N PRO A 40 -1.12 14.75 -15.76
CA PRO A 40 -2.14 13.71 -15.70
C PRO A 40 -3.00 13.87 -14.43
N SER A 41 -4.24 13.35 -14.49
CA SER A 41 -5.09 13.33 -13.29
C SER A 41 -4.38 12.61 -12.13
N TRP A 42 -4.57 13.11 -10.91
CA TRP A 42 -3.99 12.50 -9.70
C TRP A 42 -4.27 10.99 -9.60
N SER A 43 -5.48 10.56 -9.97
CA SER A 43 -5.86 9.14 -10.02
C SER A 43 -4.96 8.30 -10.95
N SER A 44 -4.52 8.88 -12.08
CA SER A 44 -3.63 8.20 -13.02
C SER A 44 -2.19 8.15 -12.50
N LEU A 45 -1.71 9.23 -11.88
CA LEU A 45 -0.39 9.24 -11.24
C LEU A 45 -0.34 8.25 -10.08
N GLN A 46 -1.38 8.22 -9.24
CA GLN A 46 -1.49 7.28 -8.13
C GLN A 46 -1.50 5.83 -8.62
N SER A 47 -2.29 5.49 -9.65
CA SER A 47 -2.33 4.13 -10.18
C SER A 47 -0.98 3.69 -10.77
N GLN A 48 -0.29 4.58 -11.48
CA GLN A 48 1.06 4.32 -12.00
C GLN A 48 2.08 4.15 -10.86
N ALA A 49 2.02 4.98 -9.82
CA ALA A 49 2.86 4.84 -8.63
C ALA A 49 2.60 3.51 -7.90
N THR A 50 1.34 3.07 -7.80
CA THR A 50 1.00 1.75 -7.25
C THR A 50 1.60 0.61 -8.08
N ILE A 51 1.54 0.70 -9.41
CA ILE A 51 2.17 -0.30 -10.31
C ILE A 51 3.68 -0.36 -10.09
N ILE A 52 4.35 0.80 -10.05
CA ILE A 52 5.81 0.89 -9.82
C ILE A 52 6.16 0.32 -8.44
N SER A 53 5.40 0.66 -7.40
CA SER A 53 5.60 0.14 -6.04
C SER A 53 5.47 -1.39 -6.01
N ASN A 54 4.46 -1.95 -6.66
CA ASN A 54 4.29 -3.42 -6.73
C ASN A 54 5.45 -4.09 -7.49
N ASN A 55 5.92 -3.49 -8.59
CA ASN A 55 7.08 -4.00 -9.31
C ASN A 55 8.36 -3.94 -8.47
N LEU A 56 8.56 -2.87 -7.70
CA LEU A 56 9.69 -2.73 -6.79
C LEU A 56 9.65 -3.76 -5.66
N LEU A 57 8.48 -3.97 -5.05
CA LEU A 57 8.27 -5.03 -4.04
C LEU A 57 8.59 -6.41 -4.61
N ASN A 58 8.12 -6.71 -5.82
CA ASN A 58 8.41 -7.99 -6.49
C ASN A 58 9.90 -8.20 -6.76
N VAL A 59 10.60 -7.15 -7.22
CA VAL A 59 12.06 -7.19 -7.43
C VAL A 59 12.78 -7.38 -6.11
N SER A 60 12.40 -6.63 -5.07
CA SER A 60 12.99 -6.74 -3.74
C SER A 60 12.81 -8.14 -3.17
N GLN A 61 11.60 -8.71 -3.27
CA GLN A 61 11.32 -10.06 -2.80
C GLN A 61 12.20 -11.09 -3.52
N GLN A 62 12.29 -11.00 -4.86
CA GLN A 62 13.12 -11.92 -5.63
C GLN A 62 14.62 -11.80 -5.33
N LEU A 63 15.12 -10.59 -5.08
CA LEU A 63 16.50 -10.37 -4.67
C LEU A 63 16.79 -10.94 -3.28
N THR A 64 15.84 -10.81 -2.35
CA THR A 64 15.93 -11.38 -1.00
C THR A 64 15.88 -12.91 -1.02
N ASP A 65 14.93 -13.50 -1.77
CA ASP A 65 14.74 -14.96 -1.85
C ASP A 65 15.96 -15.69 -2.41
N HIS A 66 16.74 -15.02 -3.26
CA HIS A 66 17.95 -15.57 -3.89
C HIS A 66 19.22 -14.80 -3.50
N HIS A 67 19.22 -14.14 -2.34
CA HIS A 67 20.34 -13.35 -1.85
C HIS A 67 21.67 -14.12 -1.87
N ASP A 68 21.68 -15.36 -1.38
CA ASP A 68 22.91 -16.18 -1.28
C ASP A 68 23.50 -16.48 -2.67
N LEU A 69 22.65 -16.67 -3.67
CA LEU A 69 23.08 -16.83 -5.05
C LEU A 69 23.73 -15.53 -5.54
N PHE A 70 23.05 -14.39 -5.42
CA PHE A 70 23.55 -13.11 -5.91
C PHE A 70 24.82 -12.65 -5.19
N ALA A 71 24.93 -12.90 -3.89
CA ALA A 71 26.12 -12.60 -3.10
C ALA A 71 27.33 -13.45 -3.53
N SER A 72 27.11 -14.67 -4.02
CA SER A 72 28.19 -15.55 -4.51
C SER A 72 28.64 -15.24 -5.95
N LEU A 73 27.82 -14.52 -6.73
CA LEU A 73 28.09 -14.23 -8.13
C LEU A 73 28.95 -12.96 -8.28
N VAL A 74 30.00 -13.06 -9.08
CA VAL A 74 30.87 -11.92 -9.43
C VAL A 74 30.76 -11.66 -10.92
N ALA A 75 30.34 -10.44 -11.29
CA ALA A 75 30.28 -10.00 -12.68
C ALA A 75 31.66 -9.52 -13.15
N TYR A 76 32.12 -10.03 -14.28
CA TYR A 76 33.35 -9.59 -14.96
C TYR A 76 33.12 -9.55 -16.48
N PRO A 77 33.82 -8.68 -17.23
CA PRO A 77 33.68 -8.61 -18.67
C PRO A 77 34.13 -9.91 -19.34
N THR A 78 33.40 -10.32 -20.38
CA THR A 78 33.85 -11.43 -21.23
C THR A 78 35.05 -10.99 -22.07
N PRO A 79 35.90 -11.93 -22.54
CA PRO A 79 37.03 -11.60 -23.42
C PRO A 79 36.64 -10.91 -24.74
N GLN A 80 35.35 -10.96 -25.11
CA GLN A 80 34.79 -10.33 -26.31
C GLN A 80 34.45 -8.85 -26.09
N PHE A 81 34.41 -8.37 -24.85
CA PHE A 81 34.08 -6.97 -24.55
C PHE A 81 35.23 -6.03 -24.97
N PRO A 82 34.96 -4.90 -25.65
CA PRO A 82 35.99 -3.97 -26.12
C PRO A 82 36.56 -3.11 -24.97
N GLY A 83 37.32 -3.74 -24.07
CA GLY A 83 37.82 -3.11 -22.83
C GLY A 83 38.80 -1.95 -23.05
N ARG A 84 39.36 -1.76 -24.25
CA ARG A 84 40.25 -0.63 -24.57
C ARG A 84 39.49 0.63 -25.00
N THR A 85 38.35 0.50 -25.69
CA THR A 85 37.59 1.65 -26.20
C THR A 85 36.47 2.05 -25.23
N GLU A 86 35.79 1.07 -24.64
CA GLU A 86 34.59 1.29 -23.80
C GLU A 86 34.84 1.05 -22.31
N ALA A 87 36.06 1.32 -21.83
CA ALA A 87 36.41 1.14 -20.41
C ALA A 87 35.53 2.00 -19.48
N SER A 88 35.17 3.22 -19.92
CA SER A 88 34.29 4.13 -19.18
C SER A 88 32.87 3.57 -19.04
N MET A 89 32.29 3.07 -20.12
CA MET A 89 30.97 2.42 -20.11
C MET A 89 30.96 1.19 -19.19
N LEU A 90 32.00 0.37 -19.25
CA LEU A 90 32.14 -0.79 -18.35
C LEU A 90 32.17 -0.39 -16.88
N SER A 91 32.92 0.67 -16.55
CA SER A 91 32.98 1.17 -15.17
C SER A 91 31.63 1.68 -14.67
N GLN A 92 30.80 2.24 -15.55
CA GLN A 92 29.44 2.68 -15.22
C GLN A 92 28.48 1.49 -15.04
N LEU A 93 28.57 0.47 -15.91
CA LEU A 93 27.72 -0.72 -15.84
C LEU A 93 28.01 -1.60 -14.61
N LEU A 94 29.27 -1.74 -14.24
CA LEU A 94 29.70 -2.55 -13.07
C LEU A 94 29.84 -1.72 -11.79
N ARG A 95 29.34 -0.48 -11.77
CA ARG A 95 29.40 0.39 -10.59
C ARG A 95 28.51 -0.16 -9.47
N THR A 96 29.11 -0.44 -8.31
CA THR A 96 28.39 -0.81 -7.08
C THR A 96 28.22 0.35 -6.11
N LYS A 97 28.91 1.47 -6.33
CA LYS A 97 28.80 2.66 -5.49
C LYS A 97 27.42 3.29 -5.66
N LEU A 98 26.71 3.49 -4.54
CA LEU A 98 25.43 4.18 -4.46
C LEU A 98 25.50 5.57 -5.11
N GLU A 99 24.33 6.10 -5.47
CA GLU A 99 24.23 7.50 -5.91
C GLU A 99 24.49 8.43 -4.70
N PRO A 100 25.21 9.56 -4.87
CA PRO A 100 25.53 10.46 -3.75
C PRO A 100 24.29 10.87 -2.93
N ARG A 101 23.16 11.14 -3.60
CA ARG A 101 21.89 11.46 -2.92
C ARG A 101 21.39 10.33 -2.03
N VAL A 102 21.59 9.07 -2.45
CA VAL A 102 21.22 7.89 -1.66
C VAL A 102 22.21 7.68 -0.51
N GLU A 103 23.51 7.94 -0.71
CA GLU A 103 24.51 7.93 0.36
C GLU A 103 24.17 8.93 1.46
N ASP A 104 23.80 10.16 1.09
CA ASP A 104 23.39 11.21 2.02
C ASP A 104 22.15 10.80 2.83
N TRP A 105 21.14 10.20 2.17
CA TRP A 105 19.94 9.69 2.83
C TRP A 105 20.24 8.53 3.78
N VAL A 106 21.10 7.60 3.39
CA VAL A 106 21.52 6.49 4.26
C VAL A 106 22.28 7.04 5.48
N PHE A 107 23.20 7.99 5.27
CA PHE A 107 23.95 8.62 6.36
C PHE A 107 23.02 9.38 7.33
N GLN A 108 22.05 10.12 6.79
CA GLN A 108 21.03 10.80 7.58
C GLN A 108 20.19 9.80 8.38
N GLY A 109 19.74 8.72 7.75
CA GLY A 109 18.98 7.65 8.40
C GLY A 109 19.75 6.97 9.53
N LEU A 110 21.03 6.65 9.31
CA LEU A 110 21.90 6.07 10.35
C LEU A 110 22.16 7.06 11.50
N SER A 111 22.35 8.34 11.18
CA SER A 111 22.55 9.39 12.19
C SER A 111 21.32 9.59 13.07
N MET A 112 20.13 9.58 12.47
CA MET A 112 18.84 9.64 13.20
C MET A 112 18.61 8.38 14.04
N GLY A 113 18.81 7.19 13.45
CA GLY A 113 18.67 5.92 14.16
C GLY A 113 19.58 5.78 15.37
N ASN A 114 20.85 6.20 15.25
CA ASN A 114 21.80 6.18 16.37
C ASN A 114 21.47 7.23 17.45
N ALA A 115 21.04 8.43 17.05
CA ALA A 115 20.62 9.46 17.99
C ALA A 115 19.38 9.05 18.80
N ASP A 116 18.43 8.38 18.16
CA ASP A 116 17.24 7.88 18.85
C ASP A 116 17.56 6.64 19.68
N ALA A 117 18.36 5.68 19.19
CA ALA A 117 18.80 4.53 20.00
C ALA A 117 19.57 4.95 21.27
N THR A 118 20.38 6.01 21.19
CA THR A 118 21.11 6.54 22.36
C THR A 118 20.21 7.33 23.33
N ARG A 119 19.16 7.99 22.83
CA ARG A 119 18.18 8.72 23.66
C ARG A 119 17.13 7.80 24.28
N LEU A 120 16.77 6.71 23.61
CA LEU A 120 15.67 5.82 23.95
C LEU A 120 16.15 4.56 24.69
N ARG A 121 17.09 4.72 25.62
CA ARG A 121 17.65 3.64 26.47
C ARG A 121 16.61 2.80 27.24
N THR A 122 15.32 3.10 27.13
CA THR A 122 14.18 2.42 27.76
C THR A 122 13.19 1.79 26.76
N GLY A 123 13.57 1.63 25.48
CA GLY A 123 12.71 1.06 24.44
C GLY A 123 12.69 -0.48 24.36
N LEU A 124 11.66 -1.02 23.71
CA LEU A 124 11.55 -2.44 23.32
C LEU A 124 12.82 -2.90 22.57
N THR A 125 13.26 -4.14 22.80
CA THR A 125 14.34 -4.73 21.98
C THR A 125 13.87 -4.92 20.53
N GLU A 126 14.79 -5.00 19.57
CA GLU A 126 14.46 -5.24 18.15
C GLU A 126 13.56 -6.48 17.97
N HIS A 127 13.81 -7.54 18.73
CA HIS A 127 12.99 -8.75 18.72
C HIS A 127 11.57 -8.48 19.26
N GLN A 128 11.43 -7.74 20.36
CA GLN A 128 10.13 -7.40 20.91
C GLN A 128 9.34 -6.47 19.97
N LEU A 129 10.03 -5.57 19.29
CA LEU A 129 9.44 -4.71 18.27
C LEU A 129 8.97 -5.53 17.05
N ALA A 130 9.77 -6.50 16.61
CA ALA A 130 9.38 -7.41 15.53
C ALA A 130 8.17 -8.27 15.92
N GLU A 131 8.13 -8.79 17.15
CA GLU A 131 6.97 -9.53 17.67
C GLU A 131 5.70 -8.65 17.70
N LEU A 132 5.82 -7.39 18.14
CA LEU A 132 4.73 -6.42 18.10
C LEU A 132 4.20 -6.22 16.68
N TRP A 133 5.09 -6.05 15.69
CA TRP A 133 4.71 -5.89 14.29
C TRP A 133 4.18 -7.16 13.63
N GLN A 134 4.53 -8.35 14.13
CA GLN A 134 3.93 -9.61 13.70
C GLN A 134 2.50 -9.77 14.24
N TRP A 135 2.26 -9.36 15.50
CA TRP A 135 0.95 -9.42 16.13
C TRP A 135 -0.02 -8.36 15.58
N ALA A 136 0.44 -7.12 15.39
CA ALA A 136 -0.38 -5.97 15.01
C ALA A 136 -1.33 -6.20 13.80
N PRO A 137 -0.89 -6.75 12.65
CA PRO A 137 -1.79 -6.98 11.52
C PRO A 137 -2.83 -8.07 11.82
N ILE A 138 -2.53 -9.05 12.68
CA ILE A 138 -3.47 -10.10 13.04
C ILE A 138 -4.60 -9.49 13.87
N GLU A 139 -4.25 -8.74 14.92
CA GLU A 139 -5.25 -8.09 15.79
C GLU A 139 -6.07 -7.05 15.02
N ALA A 140 -5.41 -6.22 14.21
CA ALA A 140 -6.09 -5.23 13.37
C ALA A 140 -7.09 -5.90 12.42
N ASN A 141 -6.73 -7.05 11.82
CA ASN A 141 -7.64 -7.81 10.97
C ASN A 141 -8.77 -8.49 11.74
N MET A 142 -8.54 -8.96 12.97
CA MET A 142 -9.60 -9.51 13.82
C MET A 142 -10.62 -8.44 14.20
N GLU A 143 -10.15 -7.26 14.59
CA GLU A 143 -11.01 -6.12 14.92
C GLU A 143 -11.74 -5.60 13.67
N ALA A 144 -11.08 -5.60 12.51
CA ALA A 144 -11.73 -5.31 11.25
C ALA A 144 -12.83 -6.34 10.94
N ARG A 145 -12.61 -7.65 11.13
CA ARG A 145 -13.65 -8.67 10.86
C ARG A 145 -14.83 -8.63 11.84
N ARG A 146 -14.62 -8.17 13.07
CA ARG A 146 -15.70 -7.96 14.05
C ARG A 146 -16.64 -6.83 13.63
N ARG A 147 -16.11 -5.85 12.91
CA ARG A 147 -16.88 -4.69 12.45
C ARG A 147 -17.52 -4.99 11.09
N ASN A 148 -18.78 -4.62 10.97
CA ASN A 148 -19.47 -4.69 9.68
C ASN A 148 -19.20 -3.40 8.88
N TRP A 149 -18.17 -3.41 8.05
CA TRP A 149 -17.73 -2.25 7.27
C TRP A 149 -18.70 -1.83 6.15
N GLY A 150 -19.73 -2.65 5.89
CA GLY A 150 -20.80 -2.38 4.92
C GLY A 150 -22.13 -1.97 5.56
N GLY A 151 -22.14 -1.53 6.83
CA GLY A 151 -23.36 -1.07 7.50
C GLY A 151 -23.79 0.31 7.01
N ASN A 152 -25.09 0.48 6.76
CA ASN A 152 -25.70 1.79 6.43
C ASN A 152 -25.64 2.79 7.61
N TYR A 153 -25.34 2.31 8.80
CA TYR A 153 -25.28 3.08 10.04
C TYR A 153 -23.93 2.88 10.70
N THR A 154 -23.41 3.95 11.29
CA THR A 154 -22.23 3.87 12.16
C THR A 154 -22.55 3.08 13.42
N LEU A 155 -21.52 2.51 14.07
CA LEU A 155 -21.68 1.73 15.30
C LEU A 155 -22.33 2.57 16.41
N GLU A 156 -21.96 3.85 16.50
CA GLU A 156 -22.51 4.84 17.44
C GLU A 156 -24.01 5.12 17.17
N GLU A 157 -24.41 5.24 15.91
CA GLU A 157 -25.83 5.40 15.53
C GLU A 157 -26.67 4.15 15.87
N LYS A 158 -26.06 2.96 15.81
CA LYS A 158 -26.74 1.71 16.20
C LYS A 158 -26.96 1.63 17.72
N GLU A 159 -26.00 2.08 18.50
CA GLU A 159 -26.07 2.07 19.97
C GLU A 159 -26.98 3.17 20.54
N MET A 160 -26.99 4.36 19.92
CA MET A 160 -27.89 5.46 20.29
C MET A 160 -29.36 5.23 19.87
N GLY A 161 -29.61 4.13 19.15
CA GLY A 161 -30.91 3.79 18.60
C GLY A 161 -31.28 4.67 17.40
N VAL A 162 -32.20 4.17 16.58
CA VAL A 162 -32.62 4.72 15.27
C VAL A 162 -33.16 6.17 15.33
N LYS A 163 -33.27 6.76 16.52
CA LYS A 163 -33.78 8.13 16.71
C LYS A 163 -32.77 9.22 16.36
N ASN A 164 -31.46 8.94 16.46
CA ASN A 164 -30.39 9.95 16.26
C ASN A 164 -29.53 9.68 15.02
N VAL A 165 -30.07 9.03 13.98
CA VAL A 165 -29.35 8.82 12.72
C VAL A 165 -29.21 10.17 12.00
N VAL A 166 -27.97 10.66 11.88
CA VAL A 166 -27.64 11.92 11.17
C VAL A 166 -27.31 11.62 9.71
N THR A 167 -26.92 10.39 9.40
CA THR A 167 -26.75 9.94 8.01
C THR A 167 -28.13 9.85 7.35
N GLY A 168 -28.38 10.70 6.35
CA GLY A 168 -29.66 10.81 5.63
C GLY A 168 -30.11 9.57 4.83
N LEU A 169 -29.66 8.37 5.18
CA LEU A 169 -30.07 7.09 4.60
C LEU A 169 -31.24 6.48 5.39
N ARG A 170 -32.40 7.14 5.40
CA ARG A 170 -33.67 6.45 5.64
C ARG A 170 -34.06 5.69 4.38
N ARG A 171 -33.49 4.50 4.16
CA ARG A 171 -34.03 3.56 3.17
C ARG A 171 -35.00 2.63 3.90
N ASN A 172 -36.26 2.69 3.47
CA ASN A 172 -37.43 1.98 4.00
C ASN A 172 -37.08 0.61 4.60
N LEU A 173 -37.27 0.46 5.92
CA LEU A 173 -37.72 -0.83 6.43
C LEU A 173 -39.02 -1.11 5.67
N SER A 174 -39.00 -2.10 4.79
CA SER A 174 -40.21 -2.73 4.28
C SER A 174 -40.89 -3.43 5.46
N GLU A 175 -41.60 -2.67 6.28
CA GLU A 175 -42.65 -3.15 7.18
C GLU A 175 -43.88 -3.49 6.33
N GLU A 176 -43.77 -4.44 5.39
CA GLU A 176 -44.92 -4.86 4.58
C GLU A 176 -44.60 -6.21 3.92
N GLU A 177 -44.52 -7.28 4.71
CA GLU A 177 -44.82 -8.62 4.19
C GLU A 177 -45.58 -9.43 5.26
N SER A 178 -46.65 -8.82 5.77
CA SER A 178 -47.78 -9.54 6.38
C SER A 178 -48.95 -9.47 5.39
N GLY A 179 -48.77 -10.13 4.25
CA GLY A 179 -49.72 -10.21 3.15
C GLY A 179 -49.92 -11.65 2.77
N SER A 180 -50.66 -12.38 3.60
CA SER A 180 -51.26 -13.66 3.24
C SER A 180 -52.10 -13.49 1.99
N GLU A 181 -51.66 -13.99 0.84
CA GLU A 181 -52.60 -14.58 -0.11
C GLU A 181 -51.93 -15.62 -1.03
N SER A 182 -52.55 -16.79 -0.99
CA SER A 182 -52.26 -18.02 -1.71
C SER A 182 -52.63 -17.86 -3.19
N GLY A 183 -51.76 -18.27 -4.11
CA GLY A 183 -52.04 -18.21 -5.54
C GLY A 183 -50.90 -18.74 -6.39
N SER A 184 -50.94 -20.05 -6.59
CA SER A 184 -50.06 -20.96 -7.32
C SER A 184 -49.74 -20.60 -8.78
N GLU A 185 -48.61 -21.17 -9.23
CA GLU A 185 -48.33 -21.72 -10.59
C GLU A 185 -48.10 -20.69 -11.73
N GLU A 186 -47.11 -20.75 -12.62
CA GLU A 186 -46.11 -21.73 -13.09
C GLU A 186 -45.11 -20.95 -13.97
N GLY A 187 -43.92 -21.49 -14.27
CA GLY A 187 -43.20 -21.13 -15.52
C GLY A 187 -41.70 -20.81 -15.44
N GLU A 188 -40.91 -21.87 -15.28
CA GLU A 188 -39.60 -22.20 -15.89
C GLU A 188 -38.70 -21.11 -16.53
N GLY A 189 -37.39 -21.17 -16.20
CA GLY A 189 -36.32 -20.74 -17.10
C GLY A 189 -35.09 -20.07 -16.46
N LEU A 190 -34.32 -20.78 -15.63
CA LEU A 190 -33.01 -20.33 -15.12
C LEU A 190 -31.88 -21.18 -15.72
N GLU A 191 -31.23 -20.71 -16.78
CA GLU A 191 -29.81 -20.98 -17.08
C GLU A 191 -29.27 -19.86 -17.97
N GLY A 192 -28.15 -19.23 -17.57
CA GLY A 192 -27.47 -18.25 -18.41
C GLY A 192 -26.56 -17.29 -17.67
N ALA A 193 -25.34 -17.74 -17.38
CA ALA A 193 -24.24 -16.90 -16.93
C ALA A 193 -23.98 -15.72 -17.88
N GLY A 194 -23.84 -14.51 -17.35
CA GLY A 194 -23.54 -13.31 -18.13
C GLY A 194 -23.17 -12.13 -17.24
N MET A 195 -21.89 -11.97 -16.98
CA MET A 195 -21.28 -10.85 -16.29
C MET A 195 -21.38 -9.60 -17.18
N GLU A 196 -22.11 -8.56 -16.77
CA GLU A 196 -22.15 -7.28 -17.50
C GLU A 196 -21.95 -6.07 -16.57
N VAL A 197 -21.25 -5.11 -17.14
CA VAL A 197 -20.51 -3.99 -16.56
C VAL A 197 -21.44 -2.82 -16.26
N VAL A 198 -21.38 -2.25 -15.04
CA VAL A 198 -22.06 -0.99 -14.74
C VAL A 198 -21.16 0.19 -15.15
N SER A 199 -21.62 0.87 -16.19
CA SER A 199 -21.09 2.10 -16.76
C SER A 199 -21.21 3.29 -15.81
N MET A 200 -20.18 4.14 -15.78
CA MET A 200 -20.20 5.45 -15.13
C MET A 200 -20.77 6.50 -16.10
N GLN A 201 -21.87 7.15 -15.73
CA GLN A 201 -22.43 8.27 -16.49
C GLN A 201 -22.25 9.58 -15.74
N ARG A 202 -21.29 10.40 -16.19
CA ARG A 202 -21.17 11.83 -15.79
C ARG A 202 -22.25 12.62 -16.52
N ARG A 203 -23.08 13.36 -15.77
CA ARG A 203 -23.98 14.37 -16.33
C ARG A 203 -23.19 15.61 -16.78
N PRO A 204 -23.50 16.19 -17.95
CA PRO A 204 -22.86 17.39 -18.45
C PRO A 204 -23.48 18.63 -17.79
N GLY A 205 -22.66 19.62 -17.40
CA GLY A 205 -23.17 20.98 -17.13
C GLY A 205 -22.74 21.70 -15.84
N GLY A 206 -21.85 21.17 -15.02
CA GLY A 206 -21.40 21.87 -13.80
C GLY A 206 -19.97 21.53 -13.42
N SER A 207 -19.07 22.52 -13.52
CA SER A 207 -17.71 22.47 -13.00
C SER A 207 -17.75 22.64 -11.48
N GLY A 208 -17.30 21.63 -10.73
CA GLY A 208 -17.08 21.73 -9.29
C GLY A 208 -17.91 20.74 -8.47
N VAL A 209 -17.25 19.70 -7.95
CA VAL A 209 -17.75 18.95 -6.78
C VAL A 209 -17.26 19.74 -5.56
N GLN A 210 -18.11 20.61 -5.02
CA GLN A 210 -17.83 21.30 -3.77
C GLN A 210 -18.41 20.46 -2.63
N PHE A 211 -17.53 19.87 -1.82
CA PHE A 211 -17.92 19.28 -0.54
C PHE A 211 -18.02 20.41 0.47
N GLU A 212 -19.24 20.81 0.78
CA GLU A 212 -19.54 21.69 1.91
C GLU A 212 -19.71 20.81 3.15
N ILE A 213 -18.66 20.70 3.97
CA ILE A 213 -18.75 20.10 5.30
C ILE A 213 -19.44 21.15 6.17
N SER A 214 -20.76 21.11 6.20
CA SER A 214 -21.56 21.89 7.15
C SER A 214 -21.15 21.50 8.57
N SER A 215 -20.50 22.45 9.24
CA SER A 215 -20.14 22.42 10.66
C SER A 215 -21.41 22.32 11.52
N ALA A 216 -21.96 21.12 11.66
CA ALA A 216 -23.06 20.84 12.57
C ALA A 216 -22.50 20.58 13.99
N GLY A 217 -22.73 21.56 14.88
CA GLY A 217 -22.89 21.37 16.33
C GLY A 217 -21.79 20.61 17.06
N HIS A 218 -20.73 21.33 17.46
CA HIS A 218 -19.78 20.88 18.48
C HIS A 218 -20.49 20.76 19.85
N GLY A 219 -21.15 19.63 20.10
CA GLY A 219 -21.41 19.16 21.46
C GLY A 219 -20.06 18.79 22.10
N PRO A 220 -19.82 19.10 23.38
CA PRO A 220 -18.54 18.77 24.02
C PRO A 220 -18.37 17.24 23.94
N PRO A 221 -17.21 16.73 23.49
CA PRO A 221 -17.00 15.29 23.46
C PRO A 221 -17.11 14.78 24.90
N ALA A 222 -18.04 13.85 25.11
CA ALA A 222 -18.07 13.04 26.32
C ALA A 222 -16.64 12.49 26.51
N GLN A 223 -16.10 12.66 27.72
CA GLN A 223 -14.71 12.38 28.05
C GLN A 223 -14.38 10.91 27.71
N LEU A 224 -13.83 10.69 26.51
CA LEU A 224 -13.24 9.42 26.13
C LEU A 224 -11.96 9.26 26.95
N SER A 225 -12.03 8.37 27.92
CA SER A 225 -10.96 7.97 28.80
C SER A 225 -9.67 7.67 28.03
N THR A 226 -8.61 8.42 28.31
CA THR A 226 -7.19 8.03 28.15
C THR A 226 -6.78 7.42 26.80
N ALA A 227 -7.23 7.97 25.67
CA ALA A 227 -6.62 7.63 24.39
C ALA A 227 -5.20 8.24 24.32
N LEU A 228 -4.17 7.40 24.12
CA LEU A 228 -2.81 7.86 23.84
C LEU A 228 -2.80 8.77 22.61
N SER A 229 -1.93 9.78 22.59
CA SER A 229 -1.78 10.61 21.41
C SER A 229 -1.33 9.74 20.23
N LEU A 230 -1.87 9.98 19.04
CA LEU A 230 -1.51 9.22 17.84
C LEU A 230 0.00 9.30 17.57
N GLU A 231 0.62 10.44 17.89
CA GLU A 231 2.07 10.63 17.81
C GLU A 231 2.84 9.73 18.79
N ASP A 232 2.36 9.58 20.03
CA ASP A 232 2.96 8.65 20.99
C ASP A 232 2.80 7.20 20.56
N VAL A 233 1.66 6.85 19.96
CA VAL A 233 1.43 5.52 19.38
C VAL A 233 2.41 5.28 18.23
N PHE A 234 2.53 6.21 17.27
CA PHE A 234 3.50 6.11 16.18
C PHE A 234 4.94 6.02 16.68
N ARG A 235 5.30 6.83 17.66
CA ARG A 235 6.65 6.80 18.25
C ARG A 235 6.93 5.47 18.93
N PHE A 236 6.00 4.94 19.73
CA PHE A 236 6.12 3.62 20.35
C PHE A 236 6.21 2.51 19.30
N MET A 237 5.37 2.55 18.27
CA MET A 237 5.37 1.55 17.18
C MET A 237 6.66 1.57 16.35
N MET A 238 7.28 2.74 16.14
CA MET A 238 8.48 2.86 15.31
C MET A 238 9.78 2.69 16.09
N THR A 239 9.81 3.09 17.36
CA THR A 239 11.06 3.16 18.15
C THR A 239 11.03 2.32 19.42
N GLY A 240 9.89 1.73 19.75
CA GLY A 240 9.67 1.04 21.02
C GLY A 240 9.66 1.95 22.25
N ALA A 241 9.77 3.27 22.08
CA ALA A 241 9.84 4.23 23.18
C ALA A 241 8.49 4.40 23.86
N ALA A 242 8.48 4.26 25.19
CA ALA A 242 7.27 4.47 25.98
C ALA A 242 6.57 5.80 25.64
N PRO A 243 5.22 5.82 25.60
CA PRO A 243 4.46 7.05 25.37
C PRO A 243 4.88 8.10 26.41
N ARG A 244 4.96 9.37 25.98
CA ARG A 244 5.27 10.48 26.87
C ARG A 244 4.00 10.66 27.68
N GLY A 245 3.93 10.01 28.84
CA GLY A 245 2.79 10.07 29.74
C GLY A 245 2.37 11.52 29.94
N ARG A 246 1.05 11.74 29.96
CA ARG A 246 0.46 13.05 30.24
C ARG A 246 0.59 13.39 31.73
#